data_AF-A0A7D5PAI4-F1
#
_entry.id   AF-A0A7D5PAI4-F1
#
_cell.length_a   1.000
_cell.length_b   1.000
_cell.length_c   1.000
_cell.angle_alpha   90.00
_cell.angle_beta   90.00
_cell.angle_gamma   90.00
#
_symmetry.space_group_name_H-M   'P 1'
#
loop_
_entity.id
_entity.type
_entity.pdbx_description
1 polymer ?
#
loop_
_entity_poly.entity_id
_entity_poly.type
_entity_poly.pdbx_seq_one_letter_code
_entity_poly.pdbx_strand_id
1 'polypeptide(L)'
;MSLSEAVEYLGLYLRYREQFYASPNLTVGMFGWYWHLFRSLVPRYHVEADADDDYLRGFSTRFQNLLIAVDEIGYQYFQEPDNRTQLNVQYHFDNAISLITGVFDTLALKTAEKYAIDDIRKEFISLSNNRGRDFLDEIREANTDLRDHIAAHMAYINLIYVLRPLVVHRGGYQDSLLEDVDQGWTAGVIPLDRFNEADRDAFERYYREIDDDPLPYDPLTEWGLYQADWAAAGYIEPYHFMKAAVKTLIQFANAYLQLLGYPDFIEQRREDDEGATFIDTCDRVLFAVFVRPTQGFSSASVESRLCAAVPSLRPPPRPSPQYSLAAPAPVGWVEATPLQKPLQHASN
;
A
#
# COMPACT_ATOMS: atom_id res chain seq x y z
N MET A 1 10.47 16.67 7.32
CA MET A 1 10.67 15.93 6.06
C MET A 1 12.13 15.54 5.92
N SER A 2 12.41 14.25 6.02
CA SER A 2 13.70 13.61 5.77
C SER A 2 13.99 13.48 4.26
N LEU A 3 15.21 13.08 3.90
CA LEU A 3 15.56 12.79 2.51
C LEU A 3 14.72 11.62 1.95
N SER A 4 14.47 10.59 2.76
CA SER A 4 13.69 9.42 2.35
C SER A 4 12.24 9.82 2.02
N GLU A 5 11.62 10.63 2.89
CA GLU A 5 10.27 11.15 2.66
C GLU A 5 10.21 12.08 1.44
N ALA A 6 11.23 12.91 1.23
CA ALA A 6 11.27 13.81 0.07
C ALA A 6 11.36 13.03 -1.26
N VAL A 7 12.13 11.95 -1.29
CA VAL A 7 12.18 11.05 -2.45
C VAL A 7 10.83 10.36 -2.65
N GLU A 8 10.25 9.82 -1.58
CA GLU A 8 8.97 9.12 -1.64
C GLU A 8 7.88 10.04 -2.20
N TYR A 9 7.78 11.26 -1.66
CA TYR A 9 6.89 12.30 -2.17
C TYR A 9 7.15 12.63 -3.65
N LEU A 10 8.40 12.83 -4.04
CA LEU A 10 8.74 13.12 -5.44
C LEU A 10 8.30 11.97 -6.36
N GLY A 11 8.53 10.72 -5.94
CA GLY A 11 8.09 9.54 -6.68
C GLY A 11 6.57 9.51 -6.86
N LEU A 12 5.81 9.72 -5.79
CA LEU A 12 4.34 9.79 -5.81
C LEU A 12 3.85 10.93 -6.71
N TYR A 13 4.44 12.12 -6.56
CA TYR A 13 4.11 13.29 -7.36
C TYR A 13 4.30 13.04 -8.86
N LEU A 14 5.42 12.41 -9.26
CA LEU A 14 5.68 12.07 -10.65
C LEU A 14 4.63 11.08 -11.19
N ARG A 15 4.32 10.02 -10.43
CA ARG A 15 3.31 9.01 -10.84
C ARG A 15 1.90 9.61 -10.94
N TYR A 16 1.52 10.48 -10.01
CA TYR A 16 0.26 11.24 -10.07
C TYR A 16 0.17 12.13 -11.31
N ARG A 17 1.31 12.62 -11.82
CA ARG A 17 1.41 13.40 -13.07
C ARG A 17 1.58 12.52 -14.31
N GLU A 18 1.30 11.23 -14.20
CA GLU A 18 1.44 10.22 -15.25
C GLU A 18 2.88 10.07 -15.78
N GLN A 19 3.87 10.38 -14.95
CA GLN A 19 5.29 10.26 -15.28
C GLN A 19 5.91 9.05 -14.56
N PHE A 20 6.03 7.94 -15.29
CA PHE A 20 6.49 6.67 -14.76
C PHE A 20 7.93 6.37 -15.21
N TYR A 21 8.89 6.91 -14.46
CA TYR A 21 10.31 6.65 -14.70
C TYR A 21 10.74 5.33 -14.06
N ALA A 22 11.40 4.49 -14.85
CA ALA A 22 12.22 3.39 -14.33
C ALA A 22 13.63 3.91 -14.02
N SER A 23 14.17 4.80 -14.86
CA SER A 23 15.43 5.51 -14.60
C SER A 23 15.38 6.90 -15.26
N PRO A 24 16.34 7.81 -15.00
CA PRO A 24 16.31 9.16 -15.57
C PRO A 24 16.18 9.20 -17.11
N ASN A 25 16.65 8.16 -17.80
CA ASN A 25 16.60 8.04 -19.25
C ASN A 25 15.63 6.95 -19.75
N LEU A 26 14.80 6.37 -18.87
CA LEU A 26 13.86 5.31 -19.22
C LEU A 26 12.50 5.57 -18.59
N THR A 27 11.52 5.89 -19.44
CA THR A 27 10.10 5.98 -19.07
C THR A 27 9.37 4.72 -19.52
N VAL A 28 8.45 4.25 -18.70
CA VAL A 28 7.56 3.12 -19.00
C VAL A 28 6.12 3.65 -18.93
N GLY A 29 5.16 3.04 -19.63
CA GLY A 29 3.75 3.38 -19.41
C GLY A 29 3.27 2.95 -18.02
N MET A 30 2.21 3.56 -17.49
CA MET A 30 1.63 3.25 -16.17
C MET A 30 1.49 1.74 -15.93
N PHE A 31 0.81 1.04 -16.85
CA PHE A 31 0.59 -0.40 -16.74
C PHE A 31 1.91 -1.18 -16.69
N GLY A 32 2.87 -0.84 -17.54
CA GLY A 32 4.18 -1.49 -17.54
C GLY A 32 4.96 -1.23 -16.25
N TRP A 33 4.86 -0.03 -15.70
CA TRP A 33 5.54 0.35 -14.46
C TRP A 33 5.05 -0.47 -13.27
N TYR A 34 3.73 -0.53 -13.03
CA TYR A 34 3.17 -1.35 -11.96
C TYR A 34 3.34 -2.85 -12.22
N TRP A 35 3.31 -3.29 -13.48
CA TRP A 35 3.57 -4.68 -13.86
C TRP A 35 5.00 -5.13 -13.53
N HIS A 36 6.00 -4.27 -13.79
CA HIS A 36 7.40 -4.52 -13.40
C HIS A 36 7.61 -4.39 -11.90
N LEU A 37 7.03 -3.37 -11.25
CA LEU A 37 7.14 -3.20 -9.80
C LEU A 37 6.61 -4.43 -9.07
N PHE A 38 5.39 -4.86 -9.39
CA PHE A 38 4.78 -6.03 -8.79
C PHE A 38 5.65 -7.29 -8.95
N ARG A 39 6.19 -7.55 -10.14
CA ARG A 39 7.08 -8.70 -10.38
C ARG A 39 8.41 -8.61 -9.64
N SER A 40 8.90 -7.39 -9.39
CA SER A 40 10.10 -7.17 -8.58
C SER A 40 9.84 -7.42 -7.10
N LEU A 41 8.63 -7.11 -6.64
CA LEU A 41 8.19 -7.32 -5.26
C LEU A 41 7.81 -8.78 -5.00
N VAL A 42 7.19 -9.45 -5.97
CA VAL A 42 6.74 -10.84 -5.89
C VAL A 42 7.44 -11.68 -6.98
N PRO A 43 8.75 -11.90 -6.88
CA PRO A 43 9.54 -12.58 -7.92
C PRO A 43 9.12 -14.03 -8.18
N ARG A 44 8.40 -14.65 -7.25
CA ARG A 44 7.88 -16.02 -7.43
C ARG A 44 6.59 -16.07 -8.24
N TYR A 45 5.99 -14.93 -8.52
CA TYR A 45 4.88 -14.85 -9.44
C TYR A 45 5.36 -14.99 -10.89
N HIS A 46 4.87 -16.02 -11.58
CA HIS A 46 4.97 -16.11 -13.03
C HIS A 46 3.72 -16.80 -13.59
N VAL A 47 3.27 -16.29 -14.73
CA VAL A 47 2.26 -16.92 -15.57
C VAL A 47 2.87 -16.95 -16.97
N GLU A 48 3.03 -18.14 -17.52
CA GLU A 48 3.48 -18.31 -18.90
C GLU A 48 2.43 -17.73 -19.84
N ALA A 49 2.87 -17.17 -20.99
CA ALA A 49 1.97 -16.49 -21.93
C ALA A 49 0.82 -17.39 -22.40
N ASP A 50 1.07 -18.69 -22.51
CA ASP A 50 0.12 -19.70 -22.98
C ASP A 50 -0.60 -20.46 -21.84
N ALA A 51 -0.26 -20.17 -20.57
CA ALA A 51 -0.88 -20.83 -19.43
C ALA A 51 -2.25 -20.21 -19.13
N ASP A 52 -3.29 -21.05 -19.11
CA ASP A 52 -4.63 -20.67 -18.69
C ASP A 52 -4.75 -20.73 -17.16
N ASP A 53 -4.12 -19.76 -16.47
CA ASP A 53 -4.16 -19.64 -15.01
C ASP A 53 -4.90 -18.37 -14.59
N ASP A 54 -6.23 -18.44 -14.63
CA ASP A 54 -7.10 -17.32 -14.29
C ASP A 54 -6.95 -16.86 -12.83
N TYR A 55 -6.60 -17.78 -11.92
CA TYR A 55 -6.37 -17.44 -10.52
C TYR A 55 -5.10 -16.61 -10.34
N LEU A 56 -3.99 -17.00 -10.97
CA LEU A 56 -2.76 -16.21 -10.93
C LEU A 56 -2.86 -14.91 -11.72
N ARG A 57 -3.57 -14.89 -12.85
CA ARG A 57 -3.89 -13.62 -13.55
C ARG A 57 -4.70 -12.70 -12.64
N GLY A 58 -5.71 -13.25 -11.97
CA GLY A 58 -6.54 -12.53 -11.00
C GLY A 58 -5.77 -12.01 -9.80
N PHE A 59 -4.80 -12.78 -9.29
CA PHE A 59 -3.86 -12.39 -8.24
C PHE A 59 -3.03 -11.18 -8.67
N SER A 60 -2.38 -11.26 -9.83
CA SER A 60 -1.50 -10.20 -10.35
C SER A 60 -2.24 -8.89 -10.62
N THR A 61 -3.42 -8.96 -11.25
CA THR A 61 -4.21 -7.75 -11.53
C THR A 61 -4.64 -7.05 -10.23
N ARG A 62 -5.02 -7.82 -9.20
CA ARG A 62 -5.37 -7.24 -7.90
C ARG A 62 -4.18 -6.61 -7.21
N PHE A 63 -3.01 -7.26 -7.28
CA PHE A 63 -1.78 -6.74 -6.69
C PHE A 63 -1.32 -5.44 -7.35
N GLN A 64 -1.38 -5.37 -8.69
CA GLN A 64 -1.05 -4.14 -9.42
C GLN A 64 -2.01 -2.99 -9.06
N ASN A 65 -3.32 -3.27 -9.01
CA ASN A 65 -4.32 -2.28 -8.59
C ASN A 65 -4.15 -1.86 -7.13
N LEU A 66 -3.64 -2.75 -6.27
CA LEU A 66 -3.35 -2.46 -4.87
C LEU A 66 -2.18 -1.47 -4.77
N LEU A 67 -1.11 -1.67 -5.55
CA LEU A 67 0.01 -0.73 -5.61
C LEU A 67 -0.43 0.65 -6.11
N ILE A 68 -1.32 0.71 -7.12
CA ILE A 68 -1.93 1.96 -7.57
C ILE A 68 -2.71 2.63 -6.42
N ALA A 69 -3.55 1.87 -5.71
CA ALA A 69 -4.34 2.42 -4.61
C ALA A 69 -3.44 2.98 -3.49
N VAL A 70 -2.34 2.32 -3.16
CA VAL A 70 -1.38 2.79 -2.16
C VAL A 70 -0.69 4.07 -2.61
N ASP A 71 -0.31 4.19 -3.88
CA ASP A 71 0.27 5.42 -4.42
C ASP A 71 -0.73 6.58 -4.40
N GLU A 72 -2.00 6.33 -4.70
CA GLU A 72 -3.06 7.35 -4.60
C GLU A 72 -3.26 7.81 -3.15
N ILE A 73 -3.34 6.88 -2.19
CA ILE A 73 -3.40 7.21 -0.75
C ILE A 73 -2.17 8.04 -0.34
N GLY A 74 -0.98 7.61 -0.74
CA GLY A 74 0.27 8.30 -0.42
C GLY A 74 0.34 9.70 -1.00
N TYR A 75 -0.12 9.90 -2.24
CA TYR A 75 -0.14 11.23 -2.83
C TYR A 75 -1.06 12.18 -2.04
N GLN A 76 -2.24 11.71 -1.62
CA GLN A 76 -3.15 12.51 -0.79
C GLN A 76 -2.58 12.78 0.60
N TYR A 77 -1.84 11.84 1.20
CA TYR A 77 -1.19 12.01 2.50
C TYR A 77 -0.25 13.22 2.55
N PHE A 78 0.48 13.48 1.46
CA PHE A 78 1.37 14.64 1.35
C PHE A 78 0.67 15.95 0.93
N GLN A 79 -0.65 15.94 0.71
CA GLN A 79 -1.42 17.16 0.49
C GLN A 79 -1.92 17.73 1.81
N GLU A 80 -2.38 18.99 1.77
CA GLU A 80 -3.12 19.56 2.89
C GLU A 80 -4.41 18.74 3.13
N PRO A 81 -4.65 18.27 4.37
CA PRO A 81 -5.87 17.54 4.69
C PRO A 81 -7.12 18.41 4.50
N ASP A 82 -8.04 17.96 3.66
CA ASP A 82 -9.34 18.58 3.41
C ASP A 82 -10.39 17.51 3.10
N ASN A 83 -11.64 17.92 2.89
CA ASN A 83 -12.72 16.97 2.59
C ASN A 83 -12.50 16.19 1.29
N ARG A 84 -11.74 16.72 0.33
CA ARG A 84 -11.46 16.07 -0.96
C ARG A 84 -10.35 15.02 -0.79
N THR A 85 -9.27 15.37 -0.12
CA THR A 85 -8.16 14.44 0.14
C THR A 85 -8.64 13.29 0.99
N GLN A 86 -9.48 13.54 2.01
CA GLN A 86 -10.12 12.49 2.82
C GLN A 86 -11.01 11.56 2.00
N LEU A 87 -11.87 12.10 1.13
CA LEU A 87 -12.75 11.28 0.29
C LEU A 87 -11.94 10.37 -0.65
N ASN A 88 -10.87 10.89 -1.23
CA ASN A 88 -9.97 10.12 -2.10
C ASN A 88 -9.24 9.04 -1.30
N VAL A 89 -8.67 9.38 -0.15
CA VAL A 89 -8.00 8.41 0.74
C VAL A 89 -8.96 7.29 1.12
N GLN A 90 -10.19 7.62 1.54
CA GLN A 90 -11.20 6.62 1.87
C GLN A 90 -11.45 5.69 0.68
N TYR A 91 -11.75 6.25 -0.49
CA TYR A 91 -12.07 5.46 -1.68
C TYR A 91 -10.96 4.45 -2.03
N HIS A 92 -9.70 4.90 -1.98
CA HIS A 92 -8.56 4.05 -2.30
C HIS A 92 -8.23 3.07 -1.17
N PHE A 93 -8.41 3.44 0.09
CA PHE A 93 -8.24 2.53 1.24
C PHE A 93 -9.27 1.39 1.21
N ASP A 94 -10.54 1.73 1.01
CA ASP A 94 -11.65 0.79 0.84
C ASP A 94 -11.37 -0.20 -0.30
N ASN A 95 -10.90 0.33 -1.44
CA ASN A 95 -10.50 -0.50 -2.56
C ASN A 95 -9.29 -1.38 -2.23
N ALA A 96 -8.26 -0.85 -1.55
CA ALA A 96 -7.06 -1.58 -1.18
C ALA A 96 -7.38 -2.78 -0.27
N ILE A 97 -8.19 -2.63 0.77
CA ILE A 97 -8.64 -3.74 1.62
C ILE A 97 -9.38 -4.82 0.80
N SER A 98 -10.25 -4.39 -0.12
CA SER A 98 -10.97 -5.30 -1.02
C SER A 98 -10.01 -6.06 -1.95
N LEU A 99 -8.94 -5.42 -2.41
CA LEU A 99 -7.92 -6.03 -3.26
C LEU A 99 -7.06 -7.03 -2.47
N ILE A 100 -6.65 -6.71 -1.23
CA ILE A 100 -5.89 -7.63 -0.37
C ILE A 100 -6.70 -8.88 -0.04
N THR A 101 -7.97 -8.73 0.36
CA THR A 101 -8.84 -9.90 0.59
C THR A 101 -9.04 -10.72 -0.67
N GLY A 102 -9.19 -10.07 -1.83
CA GLY A 102 -9.23 -10.75 -3.12
C GLY A 102 -7.93 -11.49 -3.47
N VAL A 103 -6.77 -10.98 -3.06
CA VAL A 103 -5.48 -11.68 -3.18
C VAL A 103 -5.51 -12.98 -2.37
N PHE A 104 -5.94 -12.94 -1.11
CA PHE A 104 -6.10 -14.15 -0.28
C PHE A 104 -7.06 -15.16 -0.91
N ASP A 105 -8.21 -14.69 -1.39
CA ASP A 105 -9.23 -15.53 -2.02
C ASP A 105 -8.66 -16.20 -3.29
N THR A 106 -7.90 -15.48 -4.13
CA THR A 106 -7.26 -16.07 -5.33
C THR A 106 -6.17 -17.09 -4.99
N LEU A 107 -5.36 -16.85 -3.95
CA LEU A 107 -4.36 -17.81 -3.49
C LEU A 107 -5.02 -19.08 -2.92
N ALA A 108 -6.12 -18.93 -2.17
CA ALA A 108 -6.89 -20.06 -1.65
C ALA A 108 -7.47 -20.91 -2.79
N LEU A 109 -8.11 -20.28 -3.78
CA LEU A 109 -8.66 -20.98 -4.94
C LEU A 109 -7.58 -21.66 -5.76
N LYS A 110 -6.42 -21.01 -5.95
CA LYS A 110 -5.28 -21.63 -6.64
C LYS A 110 -4.75 -22.85 -5.90
N THR A 111 -4.75 -22.79 -4.57
CA THR A 111 -4.33 -23.90 -3.72
C THR A 111 -5.30 -25.07 -3.79
N ALA A 112 -6.60 -24.79 -3.75
CA ALA A 112 -7.63 -25.80 -3.94
C ALA A 112 -7.47 -26.52 -5.29
N GLU A 113 -7.26 -25.75 -6.37
CA GLU A 113 -6.99 -26.32 -7.70
C GLU A 113 -5.71 -27.18 -7.71
N LYS A 114 -4.61 -26.67 -7.13
CA LYS A 114 -3.32 -27.37 -7.12
C LYS A 114 -3.40 -28.74 -6.43
N TYR A 115 -4.18 -28.82 -5.34
CA TYR A 115 -4.32 -30.04 -4.53
C TYR A 115 -5.61 -30.81 -4.82
N ALA A 116 -6.39 -30.42 -5.83
CA ALA A 116 -7.66 -31.05 -6.19
C ALA A 116 -8.67 -31.14 -5.03
N ILE A 117 -8.78 -30.06 -4.23
CA ILE A 117 -9.74 -29.95 -3.12
C ILE A 117 -11.10 -29.51 -3.68
N ASP A 118 -11.86 -30.48 -4.19
CA ASP A 118 -13.12 -30.22 -4.93
C ASP A 118 -14.38 -30.42 -4.08
N ASP A 119 -14.28 -31.12 -2.95
CA ASP A 119 -15.42 -31.45 -2.07
C ASP A 119 -15.91 -30.25 -1.24
N ILE A 120 -15.17 -29.15 -1.26
CA ILE A 120 -15.52 -27.91 -0.56
C ILE A 120 -16.15 -26.94 -1.55
N ARG A 121 -17.35 -26.45 -1.20
CA ARG A 121 -18.01 -25.39 -1.96
C ARG A 121 -17.09 -24.16 -2.05
N LYS A 122 -16.94 -23.59 -3.26
CA LYS A 122 -16.04 -22.46 -3.53
C LYS A 122 -16.21 -21.27 -2.58
N GLU A 123 -17.43 -21.03 -2.08
CA GLU A 123 -17.75 -19.97 -1.10
C GLU A 123 -17.03 -20.13 0.25
N PHE A 124 -16.60 -21.35 0.59
CA PHE A 124 -15.92 -21.71 1.83
C PHE A 124 -14.41 -21.91 1.65
N ILE A 125 -13.90 -21.75 0.42
CA ILE A 125 -12.46 -21.73 0.16
C ILE A 125 -11.93 -20.35 0.58
N SER A 126 -11.28 -20.28 1.74
CA SER A 126 -10.79 -19.04 2.33
C SER A 126 -9.60 -19.30 3.25
N LEU A 127 -8.67 -18.35 3.31
CA LEU A 127 -7.55 -18.41 4.27
C LEU A 127 -7.95 -18.01 5.70
N SER A 128 -9.18 -17.49 5.89
CA SER A 128 -9.69 -17.12 7.21
C SER A 128 -10.24 -18.33 7.98
N ASN A 129 -9.94 -18.41 9.28
CA ASN A 129 -10.45 -19.47 10.16
C ASN A 129 -11.98 -19.49 10.26
N ASN A 130 -12.63 -18.33 10.12
CA ASN A 130 -14.07 -18.20 10.33
C ASN A 130 -14.91 -18.92 9.26
N ARG A 131 -14.40 -19.01 8.02
CA ARG A 131 -15.12 -19.59 6.89
C ARG A 131 -14.41 -20.78 6.25
N GLY A 132 -13.08 -20.82 6.33
CA GLY A 132 -12.27 -21.78 5.61
C GLY A 132 -11.70 -22.91 6.47
N ARG A 133 -12.34 -23.25 7.60
CA ARG A 133 -11.79 -24.27 8.52
C ARG A 133 -11.55 -25.61 7.82
N ASP A 134 -12.57 -26.14 7.16
CA ASP A 134 -12.46 -27.42 6.45
C ASP A 134 -11.39 -27.35 5.35
N PHE A 135 -11.32 -26.23 4.63
CA PHE A 135 -10.29 -26.01 3.61
C PHE A 135 -8.87 -25.96 4.19
N LEU A 136 -8.70 -25.34 5.36
CA LEU A 136 -7.42 -25.28 6.05
C LEU A 136 -7.00 -26.64 6.61
N ASP A 137 -7.96 -27.50 6.97
CA ASP A 137 -7.70 -28.87 7.40
C ASP A 137 -7.25 -29.73 6.19
N GLU A 138 -7.90 -29.59 5.03
CA GLU A 138 -7.46 -30.23 3.76
C GLU A 138 -6.06 -29.78 3.34
N ILE A 139 -5.74 -28.48 3.44
CA ILE A 139 -4.38 -27.99 3.17
C ILE A 139 -3.36 -28.64 4.12
N ARG A 140 -3.72 -28.85 5.40
CA ARG A 140 -2.79 -29.46 6.37
C ARG A 140 -2.39 -30.88 5.95
N GLU A 141 -3.35 -31.65 5.40
CA GLU A 141 -3.11 -32.99 4.91
C GLU A 141 -2.25 -33.00 3.64
N ALA A 142 -2.48 -32.04 2.74
CA ALA A 142 -1.76 -31.96 1.46
C ALA A 142 -0.37 -31.31 1.57
N ASN A 143 -0.23 -30.27 2.38
CA ASN A 143 1.00 -29.48 2.56
C ASN A 143 1.03 -28.79 3.93
N THR A 144 1.64 -29.45 4.91
CA THR A 144 1.76 -28.94 6.28
C THR A 144 2.54 -27.62 6.35
N ASP A 145 3.61 -27.46 5.58
CA ASP A 145 4.42 -26.24 5.58
C ASP A 145 3.61 -25.02 5.09
N LEU A 146 2.79 -25.21 4.06
CA LEU A 146 1.86 -24.17 3.60
C LEU A 146 0.84 -23.82 4.67
N ARG A 147 0.30 -24.82 5.37
CA ARG A 147 -0.66 -24.60 6.46
C ARG A 147 -0.04 -23.81 7.61
N ASP A 148 1.19 -24.14 7.97
CA ASP A 148 1.92 -23.49 9.05
C ASP A 148 2.29 -22.05 8.70
N HIS A 149 2.67 -21.79 7.44
CA HIS A 149 2.84 -20.43 6.92
C HIS A 149 1.55 -19.60 7.02
N ILE A 150 0.40 -20.18 6.64
CA ILE A 150 -0.90 -19.53 6.81
C ILE A 150 -1.21 -19.26 8.29
N ALA A 151 -0.91 -20.24 9.18
CA ALA A 151 -1.13 -20.09 10.61
C ALA A 151 -0.28 -18.96 11.21
N ALA A 152 0.98 -18.84 10.81
CA ALA A 152 1.89 -17.80 11.26
C ALA A 152 1.43 -16.38 10.89
N HIS A 153 0.62 -16.23 9.83
CA HIS A 153 0.10 -14.95 9.36
C HIS A 153 -1.40 -14.76 9.67
N MET A 154 -1.97 -15.61 10.53
CA MET A 154 -3.41 -15.65 10.75
C MET A 154 -3.95 -14.35 11.39
N ALA A 155 -3.18 -13.72 12.28
CA ALA A 155 -3.51 -12.41 12.86
C ALA A 155 -3.68 -11.36 11.75
N TYR A 156 -2.68 -11.24 10.87
CA TYR A 156 -2.71 -10.34 9.72
C TYR A 156 -3.89 -10.64 8.77
N ILE A 157 -4.07 -11.89 8.39
CA ILE A 157 -5.16 -12.31 7.48
C ILE A 157 -6.52 -11.90 8.08
N ASN A 158 -6.77 -12.22 9.35
CA ASN A 158 -8.03 -11.90 9.99
C ASN A 158 -8.21 -10.40 10.23
N LEU A 159 -7.14 -9.66 10.54
CA LEU A 159 -7.18 -8.20 10.65
C LEU A 159 -7.73 -7.57 9.37
N ILE A 160 -7.19 -7.95 8.21
CA ILE A 160 -7.67 -7.46 6.92
C ILE A 160 -9.13 -7.87 6.67
N TYR A 161 -9.53 -9.11 6.99
CA TYR A 161 -10.92 -9.55 6.82
C TYR A 161 -11.91 -8.82 7.74
N VAL A 162 -11.49 -8.40 8.95
CA VAL A 162 -12.31 -7.58 9.86
C VAL A 162 -12.55 -6.18 9.28
N LEU A 163 -11.61 -5.64 8.51
CA LEU A 163 -11.78 -4.34 7.86
C LEU A 163 -12.76 -4.39 6.68
N ARG A 164 -12.93 -5.54 6.02
CA ARG A 164 -13.75 -5.68 4.80
C ARG A 164 -15.22 -5.28 4.99
N PRO A 165 -15.95 -5.71 6.04
CA PRO A 165 -17.33 -5.25 6.28
C PRO A 165 -17.44 -3.74 6.44
N LEU A 166 -16.49 -3.09 7.10
CA LEU A 166 -16.52 -1.64 7.38
C LEU A 166 -16.43 -0.83 6.09
N VAL A 167 -15.51 -1.24 5.23
CA VAL A 167 -15.32 -0.75 3.86
C VAL A 167 -16.60 -0.91 3.04
N VAL A 168 -17.27 -2.06 3.14
CA VAL A 168 -18.47 -2.37 2.35
C VAL A 168 -19.72 -1.66 2.87
N HIS A 169 -19.83 -1.44 4.18
CA HIS A 169 -21.03 -0.89 4.83
C HIS A 169 -21.07 0.65 4.91
N ARG A 170 -20.06 1.35 4.36
CA ARG A 170 -20.07 2.80 4.03
C ARG A 170 -20.69 3.72 5.10
N GLY A 171 -20.29 3.54 6.37
CA GLY A 171 -20.38 4.65 7.32
C GLY A 171 -19.35 5.69 6.92
N GLY A 172 -19.69 6.57 5.97
CA GLY A 172 -18.74 7.48 5.30
C GLY A 172 -17.84 8.25 6.27
N TYR A 173 -16.61 8.53 5.84
CA TYR A 173 -15.67 9.48 6.47
C TYR A 173 -16.25 10.91 6.39
N GLN A 174 -17.33 11.17 7.10
CA GLN A 174 -17.68 12.53 7.48
C GLN A 174 -16.98 12.79 8.81
N ASP A 175 -16.17 13.85 8.85
CA ASP A 175 -15.50 14.37 10.06
C ASP A 175 -14.38 13.46 10.61
N SER A 176 -13.44 13.04 9.75
CA SER A 176 -12.30 12.18 10.12
C SER A 176 -10.95 12.90 10.04
N LEU A 177 -10.98 14.23 10.17
CA LEU A 177 -9.78 15.03 10.37
C LEU A 177 -9.39 14.94 11.85
N LEU A 178 -8.18 14.48 12.11
CA LEU A 178 -7.59 14.53 13.45
C LEU A 178 -6.57 15.66 13.47
N GLU A 179 -6.74 16.58 14.43
CA GLU A 179 -5.78 17.64 14.73
C GLU A 179 -5.21 17.38 16.13
N ASP A 180 -3.92 17.03 16.20
CA ASP A 180 -3.16 17.03 17.44
C ASP A 180 -2.45 18.39 17.56
N VAL A 181 -3.05 19.28 18.35
CA VAL A 181 -2.55 20.64 18.58
C VAL A 181 -1.22 20.62 19.33
N ASP A 182 -0.99 19.64 20.21
CA ASP A 182 0.23 19.55 21.02
C ASP A 182 1.43 19.14 20.15
N GLN A 183 1.18 18.32 19.13
CA GLN A 183 2.19 17.90 18.15
C GLN A 183 2.20 18.75 16.86
N GLY A 184 1.25 19.67 16.70
CA GLY A 184 1.08 20.46 15.48
C GLY A 184 0.83 19.59 14.25
N TRP A 185 0.14 18.47 14.44
CA TRP A 185 -0.05 17.43 13.44
C TRP A 185 -1.53 17.36 13.03
N THR A 186 -1.77 17.23 11.73
CA THR A 186 -3.12 17.07 11.19
C THR A 186 -3.12 16.01 10.11
N ALA A 187 -4.03 15.04 10.21
CA ALA A 187 -4.15 13.97 9.24
C ALA A 187 -5.60 13.54 9.03
N GLY A 188 -5.87 12.99 7.83
CA GLY A 188 -7.08 12.21 7.60
C GLY A 188 -6.91 10.82 8.19
N VAL A 189 -7.82 10.38 9.05
CA VAL A 189 -7.71 9.13 9.79
C VAL A 189 -9.00 8.31 9.76
N ILE A 190 -8.93 7.02 10.10
CA ILE A 190 -10.09 6.15 10.31
C ILE A 190 -10.29 5.98 11.82
N PRO A 191 -11.36 6.56 12.40
CA PRO A 191 -11.65 6.32 13.79
C PRO A 191 -12.19 4.90 14.02
N LEU A 192 -11.60 4.18 14.98
CA LEU A 192 -12.00 2.80 15.31
C LEU A 192 -13.36 2.73 16.01
N ASP A 193 -13.90 3.84 16.52
CA ASP A 193 -15.25 3.89 17.12
C ASP A 193 -16.39 3.69 16.11
N ARG A 194 -16.09 3.76 14.80
CA ARG A 194 -17.03 3.47 13.72
C ARG A 194 -17.27 1.98 13.55
N PHE A 195 -16.41 1.16 14.13
CA PHE A 195 -16.58 -0.28 14.18
C PHE A 195 -17.69 -0.57 15.18
N ASN A 196 -18.55 -1.54 14.88
CA ASN A 196 -19.37 -2.09 15.95
C ASN A 196 -18.46 -2.74 17.00
N GLU A 197 -18.97 -2.91 18.22
CA GLU A 197 -18.18 -3.43 19.35
C GLU A 197 -17.46 -4.75 19.02
N ALA A 198 -18.14 -5.67 18.35
CA ALA A 198 -17.56 -6.97 17.99
C ALA A 198 -16.41 -6.86 16.96
N ASP A 199 -16.55 -6.01 15.95
CA ASP A 199 -15.50 -5.78 14.95
C ASP A 199 -14.32 -5.02 15.54
N ARG A 200 -14.58 -4.07 16.46
CA ARG A 200 -13.52 -3.35 17.19
C ARG A 200 -12.71 -4.30 18.07
N ASP A 201 -13.39 -5.13 18.86
CA ASP A 201 -12.74 -6.11 19.72
C ASP A 201 -11.94 -7.14 18.90
N ALA A 202 -12.46 -7.54 17.74
CA ALA A 202 -11.75 -8.42 16.82
C ALA A 202 -10.51 -7.73 16.22
N PHE A 203 -10.64 -6.47 15.77
CA PHE A 203 -9.53 -5.66 15.28
C PHE A 203 -8.44 -5.54 16.35
N GLU A 204 -8.78 -5.11 17.56
CA GLU A 204 -7.84 -4.96 18.67
C GLU A 204 -7.14 -6.27 19.00
N ARG A 205 -7.87 -7.39 19.04
CA ARG A 205 -7.29 -8.71 19.30
C ARG A 205 -6.23 -9.06 18.26
N TYR A 206 -6.56 -8.98 16.98
CA TYR A 206 -5.62 -9.36 15.91
C TYR A 206 -4.46 -8.38 15.78
N TYR A 207 -4.72 -7.09 15.99
CA TYR A 207 -3.69 -6.08 15.94
C TYR A 207 -2.69 -6.24 17.10
N ARG A 208 -3.11 -6.61 18.31
CA ARG A 208 -2.18 -6.91 19.43
C ARG A 208 -1.28 -8.13 19.18
N GLU A 209 -1.65 -9.00 18.24
CA GLU A 209 -0.81 -10.12 17.81
C GLU A 209 0.20 -9.72 16.72
N ILE A 210 0.07 -8.51 16.16
CA ILE A 210 1.05 -7.94 15.24
C ILE A 210 2.11 -7.22 16.07
N ASP A 211 3.37 -7.52 15.77
CA ASP A 211 4.52 -6.81 16.32
C ASP A 211 4.59 -5.42 15.67
N ASP A 212 4.00 -4.43 16.33
CA ASP A 212 3.92 -3.06 15.85
C ASP A 212 4.61 -2.10 16.81
N ASP A 213 5.74 -1.57 16.36
CA ASP A 213 6.58 -0.67 17.12
C ASP A 213 6.13 0.80 16.95
N PRO A 214 6.22 1.62 18.01
CA PRO A 214 6.04 3.06 17.87
C PRO A 214 7.16 3.67 17.01
N LEU A 215 6.83 4.60 16.12
CA LEU A 215 7.83 5.30 15.33
C LEU A 215 8.55 6.36 16.19
N PRO A 216 9.89 6.47 16.11
CA PRO A 216 10.61 7.52 16.83
C PRO A 216 10.18 8.91 16.35
N TYR A 217 9.74 9.76 17.28
CA TYR A 217 9.36 11.15 17.02
C TYR A 217 8.14 11.34 16.10
N ASP A 218 7.33 10.30 15.93
CA ASP A 218 6.07 10.34 15.19
C ASP A 218 4.95 9.82 16.13
N PRO A 219 3.76 10.44 16.14
CA PRO A 219 2.65 9.95 16.95
C PRO A 219 2.06 8.61 16.48
N LEU A 220 2.50 8.10 15.33
CA LEU A 220 2.05 6.85 14.73
C LEU A 220 2.96 5.67 15.10
N THR A 221 2.38 4.48 15.05
CA THR A 221 3.15 3.22 14.99
C THR A 221 3.58 2.88 13.56
N GLU A 222 4.39 1.83 13.36
CA GLU A 222 4.77 1.37 12.01
C GLU A 222 3.55 0.99 11.14
N TRP A 223 2.48 0.46 11.76
CA TRP A 223 1.20 0.20 11.08
C TRP A 223 0.25 1.41 11.04
N GLY A 224 0.72 2.60 11.42
CA GLY A 224 -0.08 3.81 11.30
C GLY A 224 -1.18 3.94 12.34
N LEU A 225 -1.09 3.28 13.49
CA LEU A 225 -2.03 3.58 14.58
C LEU A 225 -1.58 4.83 15.32
N TYR A 226 -2.50 5.78 15.44
CA TYR A 226 -2.33 6.94 16.30
C TYR A 226 -2.81 6.61 17.72
N GLN A 227 -1.92 6.76 18.70
CA GLN A 227 -2.16 6.37 20.10
C GLN A 227 -2.07 7.58 21.04
N ALA A 228 -3.15 8.36 21.17
CA ALA A 228 -3.23 9.37 22.24
C ALA A 228 -3.59 8.74 23.61
N ASP A 229 -4.45 7.71 23.61
CA ASP A 229 -4.76 6.89 24.80
C ASP A 229 -5.46 5.61 24.31
N TRP A 230 -4.92 4.41 24.55
CA TRP A 230 -5.48 3.14 24.04
C TRP A 230 -6.90 2.84 24.57
N ALA A 231 -7.34 3.56 25.62
CA ALA A 231 -8.68 3.50 26.17
C ALA A 231 -9.70 4.43 25.46
N ALA A 232 -9.23 5.40 24.66
CA ALA A 232 -10.06 6.25 23.80
C ALA A 232 -9.86 5.79 22.36
N ALA A 233 -10.96 5.58 21.62
CA ALA A 233 -10.94 4.95 20.30
C ALA A 233 -9.74 5.33 19.43
N GLY A 234 -8.87 4.35 19.14
CA GLY A 234 -7.68 4.58 18.32
C GLY A 234 -8.06 5.00 16.90
N TYR A 235 -7.07 5.52 16.16
CA TYR A 235 -7.24 5.91 14.77
C TYR A 235 -6.24 5.18 13.89
N ILE A 236 -6.65 4.82 12.68
CA ILE A 236 -5.76 4.31 11.64
C ILE A 236 -5.42 5.46 10.69
N GLU A 237 -4.15 5.80 10.54
CA GLU A 237 -3.63 6.61 9.45
C GLU A 237 -3.50 5.70 8.20
N PRO A 238 -4.30 5.94 7.14
CA PRO A 238 -4.42 4.99 6.03
C PRO A 238 -3.12 4.71 5.28
N TYR A 239 -2.22 5.68 5.15
CA TYR A 239 -1.03 5.51 4.33
C TYR A 239 0.01 4.59 4.98
N HIS A 240 0.35 4.82 6.25
CA HIS A 240 1.26 3.97 7.02
C HIS A 240 0.69 2.56 7.18
N PHE A 241 -0.61 2.47 7.51
CA PHE A 241 -1.29 1.17 7.59
C PHE A 241 -1.18 0.40 6.28
N MET A 242 -1.39 1.05 5.13
CA MET A 242 -1.31 0.38 3.84
C MET A 242 0.11 0.03 3.43
N LYS A 243 1.11 0.84 3.78
CA LYS A 243 2.51 0.48 3.58
C LYS A 243 2.88 -0.79 4.38
N ALA A 244 2.52 -0.86 5.65
CA ALA A 244 2.79 -2.01 6.51
C ALA A 244 2.03 -3.27 6.04
N ALA A 245 0.74 -3.12 5.72
CA ALA A 245 -0.09 -4.22 5.25
C ALA A 245 0.39 -4.76 3.88
N VAL A 246 0.77 -3.91 2.93
CA VAL A 246 1.28 -4.35 1.62
C VAL A 246 2.66 -5.00 1.76
N LYS A 247 3.55 -4.45 2.59
CA LYS A 247 4.84 -5.08 2.90
C LYS A 247 4.66 -6.50 3.44
N THR A 248 3.75 -6.67 4.40
CA THR A 248 3.39 -7.99 4.96
C THR A 248 2.77 -8.91 3.90
N LEU A 249 1.88 -8.38 3.04
CA LEU A 249 1.29 -9.15 1.95
C LEU A 249 2.34 -9.68 0.97
N ILE A 250 3.32 -8.85 0.60
CA ILE A 250 4.40 -9.22 -0.32
C ILE A 250 5.22 -10.37 0.25
N GLN A 251 5.59 -10.30 1.53
CA GLN A 251 6.31 -11.37 2.23
C GLN A 251 5.48 -12.65 2.29
N PHE A 252 4.22 -12.52 2.72
CA PHE A 252 3.27 -13.62 2.78
C PHE A 252 3.11 -14.31 1.43
N ALA A 253 2.81 -13.55 0.37
CA ALA A 253 2.51 -14.07 -0.96
C ALA A 253 3.73 -14.73 -1.62
N ASN A 254 4.93 -14.17 -1.45
CA ASN A 254 6.15 -14.80 -1.94
C ASN A 254 6.38 -16.17 -1.29
N ALA A 255 6.38 -16.23 0.05
CA ALA A 255 6.53 -17.49 0.76
C ALA A 255 5.41 -18.48 0.42
N TYR A 256 4.18 -18.01 0.27
CA TYR A 256 3.04 -18.83 -0.14
C TYR A 256 3.24 -19.45 -1.52
N LEU A 257 3.61 -18.65 -2.53
CA LEU A 257 3.89 -19.13 -3.88
C LEU A 257 5.09 -20.10 -3.91
N GLN A 258 6.12 -19.86 -3.09
CA GLN A 258 7.23 -20.80 -2.91
C GLN A 258 6.75 -22.17 -2.43
N LEU A 259 5.89 -22.19 -1.41
CA LEU A 259 5.33 -23.41 -0.81
C LEU A 259 4.35 -24.11 -1.76
N LEU A 260 3.73 -23.35 -2.68
CA LEU A 260 3.05 -23.91 -3.85
C LEU A 260 4.00 -24.33 -4.98
N GLY A 261 5.31 -24.32 -4.78
CA GLY A 261 6.29 -24.82 -5.76
C GLY A 261 6.60 -23.86 -6.91
N TYR A 262 6.26 -22.57 -6.80
CA TYR A 262 6.62 -21.58 -7.80
C TYR A 262 8.09 -21.12 -7.61
N PRO A 263 8.98 -21.35 -8.60
CA PRO A 263 10.35 -20.87 -8.55
C PRO A 263 10.45 -19.35 -8.57
N ASP A 264 11.64 -18.84 -8.24
CA ASP A 264 11.98 -17.43 -8.43
C ASP A 264 12.20 -17.16 -9.92
N PHE A 265 11.26 -16.45 -10.52
CA PHE A 265 11.26 -16.17 -11.95
C PHE A 265 12.31 -15.13 -12.35
N ILE A 266 12.63 -14.20 -11.45
CA ILE A 266 13.66 -13.19 -11.69
C ILE A 266 15.02 -13.87 -11.78
N GLU A 267 15.31 -14.79 -10.87
CA GLU A 267 16.56 -15.57 -10.91
C GLU A 267 16.63 -16.48 -12.14
N GLN A 268 15.53 -17.18 -12.49
CA GLN A 268 15.50 -18.01 -13.70
C GLN A 268 15.81 -17.21 -14.97
N ARG A 269 15.29 -15.98 -15.08
CA ARG A 269 15.51 -15.13 -16.26
C ARG A 269 16.86 -14.44 -16.30
N ARG A 270 17.64 -14.43 -15.21
CA ARG A 270 19.00 -13.86 -15.21
C ARG A 270 19.96 -14.67 -16.08
N GLU A 271 19.60 -15.91 -16.41
CA GLU A 271 20.39 -16.83 -17.20
C GLU A 271 20.11 -16.73 -18.72
N ASP A 272 19.07 -15.99 -19.13
CA ASP A 272 18.62 -15.86 -20.53
C ASP A 272 18.77 -14.42 -21.08
N ASP A 273 19.33 -14.25 -22.29
CA ASP A 273 19.60 -12.93 -22.92
C ASP A 273 18.32 -12.07 -23.11
N GLU A 274 17.16 -12.68 -23.40
CA GLU A 274 15.87 -11.97 -23.50
C GLU A 274 15.35 -11.50 -22.13
N GLY A 275 15.76 -12.15 -21.04
CA GLY A 275 15.43 -11.78 -19.67
C GLY A 275 16.13 -10.51 -19.19
N ALA A 276 17.30 -10.19 -19.77
CA ALA A 276 18.15 -9.09 -19.31
C ALA A 276 17.47 -7.71 -19.35
N THR A 277 16.69 -7.41 -20.41
CA THR A 277 15.99 -6.11 -20.53
C THR A 277 14.83 -6.01 -19.54
N PHE A 278 14.13 -7.12 -19.32
CA PHE A 278 13.04 -7.20 -18.34
C PHE A 278 13.57 -7.02 -16.92
N ILE A 279 14.66 -7.72 -16.56
CA ILE A 279 15.29 -7.64 -15.24
C ILE A 279 15.88 -6.25 -14.99
N ASP A 280 16.57 -5.66 -15.97
CA ASP A 280 17.08 -4.29 -15.85
C ASP A 280 15.95 -3.30 -15.58
N THR A 281 14.79 -3.48 -16.21
CA THR A 281 13.63 -2.62 -15.96
C THR A 281 13.05 -2.85 -14.56
N CYS A 282 12.92 -4.09 -14.11
CA CYS A 282 12.50 -4.45 -12.76
C CYS A 282 13.42 -3.85 -11.67
N ASP A 283 14.74 -4.03 -11.81
CA ASP A 283 15.74 -3.52 -10.86
C ASP A 283 15.69 -1.97 -10.80
N ARG A 284 15.53 -1.32 -11.96
CA ARG A 284 15.39 0.14 -12.06
C ARG A 284 14.11 0.67 -11.42
N VAL A 285 12.97 0.04 -11.69
CA VAL A 285 11.68 0.39 -11.08
C VAL A 285 11.74 0.21 -9.56
N LEU A 286 12.32 -0.88 -9.08
CA LEU A 286 12.47 -1.13 -7.64
C LEU A 286 13.35 -0.05 -6.98
N PHE A 287 14.45 0.32 -7.61
CA PHE A 287 15.32 1.40 -7.13
C PHE A 287 14.62 2.76 -7.08
N ALA A 288 13.75 3.05 -8.06
CA ALA A 288 12.97 4.29 -8.10
C ALA A 288 11.95 4.40 -6.96
N VAL A 289 11.52 3.28 -6.37
CA VAL A 289 10.60 3.24 -5.22
C VAL A 289 11.36 3.27 -3.89
N PHE A 290 12.43 2.48 -3.77
CA PHE A 290 13.23 2.39 -2.56
C PHE A 290 14.59 3.07 -2.78
N VAL A 291 14.67 4.39 -2.60
CA VAL A 291 15.98 5.03 -2.39
C VAL A 291 16.49 4.58 -1.03
N ARG A 292 17.16 3.43 -0.98
CA ARG A 292 17.78 2.95 0.25
C ARG A 292 18.88 3.92 0.68
N PRO A 293 18.88 4.41 1.93
CA PRO A 293 20.13 4.48 2.67
C PRO A 293 20.58 3.03 2.90
N THR A 294 21.81 2.71 2.49
CA THR A 294 22.46 1.41 2.65
C THR A 294 22.21 0.75 4.01
N GLN A 295 21.63 -0.46 4.04
CA GLN A 295 22.14 -1.64 4.76
C GLN A 295 21.50 -2.94 4.20
N GLY A 296 22.32 -3.97 4.00
CA GLY A 296 21.90 -5.37 4.16
C GLY A 296 21.18 -6.08 3.01
N PHE A 297 21.71 -6.06 1.78
CA PHE A 297 21.62 -7.24 0.90
C PHE A 297 22.95 -7.36 0.15
N SER A 298 23.82 -8.24 0.64
CA SER A 298 25.09 -8.57 -0.02
C SER A 298 24.90 -9.89 -0.77
N SER A 299 25.14 -9.88 -2.07
CA SER A 299 26.39 -10.47 -2.58
C SER A 299 26.68 -10.06 -4.03
N ALA A 300 27.74 -9.28 -4.17
CA ALA A 300 28.76 -9.39 -5.21
C ALA A 300 28.34 -9.47 -6.70
N SER A 301 28.04 -8.33 -7.32
CA SER A 301 28.42 -8.09 -8.74
C SER A 301 28.38 -6.62 -9.19
N VAL A 302 27.76 -5.71 -8.43
CA VAL A 302 27.54 -4.32 -8.87
C VAL A 302 28.69 -3.35 -8.53
N GLU A 303 29.54 -3.66 -7.56
CA GLU A 303 30.59 -2.73 -7.09
C GLU A 303 31.76 -2.52 -8.07
N SER A 304 31.92 -3.35 -9.10
CA SER A 304 33.09 -3.23 -10.00
C SER A 304 32.95 -2.23 -11.15
N ARG A 305 31.78 -1.61 -11.36
CA ARG A 305 31.52 -0.79 -12.57
C ARG A 305 31.29 0.71 -12.35
N LEU A 306 31.33 1.21 -11.11
CA LEU A 306 31.06 2.63 -10.82
C LEU A 306 32.31 3.52 -10.62
N CYS A 307 33.53 2.98 -10.74
CA CYS A 307 34.76 3.76 -10.59
C CYS A 307 35.29 4.42 -11.89
N ALA A 308 34.56 4.39 -13.00
CA ALA A 308 35.08 4.90 -14.27
C ALA A 308 34.05 5.68 -15.10
N ALA A 309 33.61 6.85 -14.62
CA ALA A 309 33.21 8.00 -15.46
C ALA A 309 32.70 9.17 -14.61
N VAL A 310 33.61 10.02 -14.11
CA VAL A 310 33.26 11.41 -13.74
C VAL A 310 34.41 12.33 -14.17
N PRO A 311 34.25 13.15 -15.22
CA PRO A 311 35.10 14.33 -15.39
C PRO A 311 34.61 15.41 -14.44
N SER A 312 35.55 15.95 -13.67
CA SER A 312 35.42 17.06 -12.74
C SER A 312 34.62 18.25 -13.27
N LEU A 313 33.53 18.61 -12.59
CA LEU A 313 32.89 19.92 -12.73
C LEU A 313 32.99 20.66 -11.38
N ARG A 314 33.72 21.78 -11.39
CA ARG A 314 33.79 22.72 -10.26
C ARG A 314 32.44 23.42 -10.08
N PRO A 315 32.01 23.70 -8.84
CA PRO A 315 30.79 24.47 -8.59
C PRO A 315 30.99 25.97 -8.93
N PRO A 316 29.96 26.66 -9.45
CA PRO A 316 29.99 28.11 -9.63
C PRO A 316 29.83 28.86 -8.29
N PRO A 317 30.26 30.14 -8.21
CA PRO A 317 30.21 30.90 -6.97
C PRO A 317 28.78 31.35 -6.62
N ARG A 318 28.47 31.36 -5.31
CA ARG A 318 27.19 31.82 -4.76
C ARG A 318 27.01 33.33 -4.91
N PRO A 319 25.80 33.83 -5.23
CA PRO A 319 25.47 35.25 -5.10
C PRO A 319 25.15 35.60 -3.64
N SER A 320 25.55 36.81 -3.24
CA SER A 320 25.32 37.40 -1.92
C SER A 320 23.89 37.97 -1.79
N PRO A 321 23.29 37.98 -0.58
CA PRO A 321 21.93 38.45 -0.38
C PRO A 321 21.88 39.98 -0.24
N GLN A 322 21.18 40.65 -1.15
CA GLN A 322 20.59 41.96 -0.93
C GLN A 322 19.17 41.89 -1.49
N TYR A 323 18.14 42.06 -0.66
CA TYR A 323 17.09 43.07 -0.84
C TYR A 323 16.08 43.02 0.32
N SER A 324 15.64 44.22 0.65
CA SER A 324 14.86 44.65 1.80
C SER A 324 13.39 44.26 1.69
N LEU A 325 12.79 43.94 2.83
CA LEU A 325 11.35 43.81 3.04
C LEU A 325 10.64 45.14 2.73
N ALA A 326 9.58 45.08 1.92
CA ALA A 326 8.53 46.08 1.87
C ALA A 326 7.17 45.35 1.96
N ALA A 327 6.39 45.68 2.99
CA ALA A 327 5.10 45.08 3.27
C ALA A 327 4.03 45.57 2.26
N PRO A 328 3.08 44.71 1.84
CA PRO A 328 1.93 45.14 1.07
C PRO A 328 0.85 45.78 1.96
N ALA A 329 0.23 46.83 1.43
CA ALA A 329 -0.88 47.59 2.02
C ALA A 329 -2.20 46.77 2.07
N PRO A 330 -3.12 47.09 3.01
CA PRO A 330 -4.34 46.31 3.22
C PRO A 330 -5.38 46.56 2.11
N VAL A 331 -5.90 45.47 1.54
CA VAL A 331 -7.03 45.49 0.60
C VAL A 331 -8.34 45.51 1.39
N GLY A 332 -9.21 46.45 1.03
CA GLY A 332 -10.47 46.75 1.70
C GLY A 332 -11.51 45.64 1.61
N TRP A 333 -12.30 45.58 2.68
CA TRP A 333 -13.46 44.73 2.88
C TRP A 333 -14.57 45.08 1.88
N VAL A 334 -15.09 44.08 1.17
CA VAL A 334 -16.33 44.20 0.40
C VAL A 334 -17.46 43.65 1.28
N GLU A 335 -18.43 44.51 1.58
CA GLU A 335 -19.62 44.20 2.36
C GLU A 335 -20.50 43.15 1.67
N ALA A 336 -20.94 42.16 2.44
CA ALA A 336 -21.86 41.11 2.02
C ALA A 336 -23.31 41.65 1.94
N THR A 337 -23.93 41.52 0.78
CA THR A 337 -25.35 41.81 0.56
C THR A 337 -26.23 40.73 1.23
N PRO A 338 -27.36 41.08 1.89
CA PRO A 338 -28.15 40.10 2.65
C PRO A 338 -29.02 39.18 1.77
N LEU A 339 -29.08 37.91 2.17
CA LEU A 339 -30.00 36.87 1.68
C LEU A 339 -31.48 37.26 1.87
N GLN A 340 -32.26 37.29 0.79
CA GLN A 340 -33.73 37.29 0.85
C GLN A 340 -34.26 35.85 1.02
N LYS A 341 -35.14 35.68 2.00
CA LYS A 341 -35.88 34.44 2.34
C LYS A 341 -37.09 34.20 1.41
N PRO A 342 -37.63 32.96 1.37
CA PRO A 342 -38.41 32.43 0.25
C PRO A 342 -39.90 32.82 0.27
N LEU A 343 -40.48 32.92 -0.93
CA LEU A 343 -41.92 33.04 -1.15
C LEU A 343 -42.60 31.67 -1.04
N GLN A 344 -43.46 31.56 -0.05
CA GLN A 344 -44.53 30.56 0.04
C GLN A 344 -45.56 30.84 -1.06
N HIS A 345 -46.03 29.81 -1.76
CA HIS A 345 -47.37 29.84 -2.34
C HIS A 345 -48.10 28.53 -2.10
N ALA A 346 -49.35 28.72 -1.71
CA ALA A 346 -50.32 27.75 -1.25
C ALA A 346 -51.02 27.05 -2.41
N SER A 347 -51.64 25.95 -2.03
CA SER A 347 -52.64 25.14 -2.71
C SER A 347 -53.68 25.94 -3.50
N ASN A 348 -54.05 25.37 -4.64
CA ASN A 348 -55.44 25.16 -5.06
C ASN A 348 -55.49 23.93 -5.98
#